data_AF-A0A806DAF0-F1
#
_entry.id   AF-A0A806DAF0-F1
#
_cell.length_a   1.000
_cell.length_b   1.000
_cell.length_c   1.000
_cell.angle_alpha   90.00
_cell.angle_beta   90.00
_cell.angle_gamma   90.00
#
_symmetry.space_group_name_H-M   'P 1'
#
loop_
_entity.id
_entity.type
_entity.pdbx_description
1 polymer ?
#
loop_
_entity_poly.entity_id
_entity_poly.type
_entity_poly.pdbx_seq_one_letter_code
_entity_poly.pdbx_strand_id
1 'polypeptide(L)'
;MSRVEKVRQWIREERELRGWGATKLAQEACLAAQKRGEVINLKQQSISAMELGYIKSVPAWIKHVADAFGDNPVPATMQNIQNMTSFECKTSNKTSLPNEDDLKRVLLGLLAPVEESISWDAKQRIAGILAQKLPMGLEQIRLFK
;
A
#
# COMPACT_ATOMS: atom_id res chain seq x y z
N MET A 1 9.59 13.94 18.25
CA MET A 1 8.71 12.76 18.05
C MET A 1 8.54 12.03 19.39
N SER A 2 7.30 11.86 19.87
CA SER A 2 7.04 11.16 21.14
C SER A 2 7.34 9.65 21.03
N ARG A 3 7.73 9.00 22.13
CA ARG A 3 7.94 7.54 22.17
C ARG A 3 6.72 6.75 21.70
N VAL A 4 5.52 7.25 22.03
CA VAL A 4 4.24 6.65 21.61
C VAL A 4 4.04 6.75 20.10
N GLU A 5 4.48 7.86 19.49
CA GLU A 5 4.39 8.06 18.05
C GLU A 5 5.28 7.07 17.28
N LYS A 6 6.49 6.82 17.80
CA LYS A 6 7.40 5.82 17.21
C LYS A 6 6.79 4.41 17.24
N VAL A 7 6.20 4.03 18.38
CA VAL A 7 5.54 2.71 18.52
C VAL A 7 4.32 2.61 17.60
N ARG A 8 3.53 3.68 17.51
CA ARG A 8 2.38 3.75 16.61
C ARG A 8 2.79 3.53 15.15
N GLN A 9 3.81 4.27 14.70
CA GLN A 9 4.31 4.19 13.33
C GLN A 9 4.84 2.79 13.03
N TRP A 10 5.65 2.24 13.93
CA TRP A 10 6.19 0.89 13.81
C TRP A 10 5.09 -0.19 13.68
N ILE A 11 4.02 -0.13 14.48
CA ILE A 11 2.92 -1.11 14.38
C ILE A 11 2.21 -1.03 13.03
N ARG A 12 2.00 0.17 12.50
CA ARG A 12 1.39 0.36 11.19
C ARG A 12 2.26 -0.25 10.10
N GLU A 13 3.55 0.06 10.10
CA GLU A 13 4.51 -0.45 9.11
C GLU A 13 4.61 -1.98 9.15
N GLU A 14 4.75 -2.57 10.33
CA GLU A 14 4.83 -4.04 10.49
C GLU A 14 3.54 -4.75 10.07
N ARG A 15 2.38 -4.10 10.25
CA ARG A 15 1.10 -4.62 9.79
C ARG A 15 0.95 -4.53 8.28
N GLU A 16 1.29 -3.40 7.69
CA GLU A 16 1.26 -3.20 6.24
C GLU A 16 2.17 -4.21 5.54
N LEU A 17 3.35 -4.44 6.09
CA LEU A 17 4.30 -5.46 5.64
C LEU A 17 3.72 -6.87 5.53
N ARG A 18 2.78 -7.21 6.42
CA ARG A 18 2.16 -8.54 6.49
C ARG A 18 0.75 -8.56 5.87
N GLY A 19 0.23 -7.42 5.41
CA GLY A 19 -1.16 -7.28 4.99
C GLY A 19 -2.15 -7.54 6.13
N TRP A 20 -1.79 -7.21 7.38
CA TRP A 20 -2.62 -7.51 8.55
C TRP A 20 -3.57 -6.37 8.91
N GLY A 21 -4.85 -6.72 9.06
CA GLY A 21 -5.85 -5.88 9.70
C GLY A 21 -5.67 -5.78 11.22
N ALA A 22 -6.31 -4.79 11.85
CA ALA A 22 -6.25 -4.57 13.30
C ALA A 22 -6.85 -5.75 14.07
N THR A 23 -7.87 -6.40 13.49
CA THR A 23 -8.48 -7.63 14.02
C THR A 23 -7.47 -8.78 14.06
N LYS A 24 -6.77 -9.00 12.95
CA LYS A 24 -5.77 -10.06 12.84
C LYS A 24 -4.60 -9.83 13.79
N LEU A 25 -4.09 -8.60 13.88
CA LEU A 25 -3.03 -8.29 14.85
C LEU A 25 -3.47 -8.56 16.29
N ALA A 26 -4.72 -8.22 16.67
CA ALA A 26 -5.22 -8.51 18.01
C ALA A 26 -5.24 -10.01 18.31
N GLN A 27 -5.69 -10.82 17.36
CA GLN A 27 -5.73 -12.28 17.49
C GLN A 27 -4.33 -12.86 17.61
N GLU A 28 -3.40 -12.47 16.74
CA GLU A 28 -2.01 -12.95 16.75
C GLU A 28 -1.29 -12.57 18.06
N ALA A 29 -1.54 -11.36 18.58
CA ALA A 29 -1.00 -10.94 19.88
C ALA A 29 -1.57 -11.76 21.04
N CYS A 30 -2.85 -12.10 21.02
CA CYS A 30 -3.46 -13.00 22.01
C CYS A 30 -2.84 -14.40 21.93
N LEU A 31 -2.62 -14.94 20.72
CA LEU A 31 -1.98 -16.23 20.52
C LEU A 31 -0.53 -16.23 21.01
N ALA A 32 0.23 -15.18 20.71
CA ALA A 32 1.61 -15.03 21.15
C ALA A 32 1.72 -14.94 22.69
N ALA A 33 0.80 -14.23 23.33
CA ALA A 33 0.71 -14.19 24.80
C ALA A 33 0.39 -15.58 25.38
N GLN A 34 -0.57 -16.29 24.78
CA GLN A 34 -0.98 -17.61 25.24
C GLN A 34 0.16 -18.63 25.15
N LYS A 35 0.98 -18.59 24.08
CA LYS A 35 2.18 -19.43 23.95
C LYS A 35 3.19 -19.21 25.08
N ARG A 36 3.20 -18.03 25.69
CA ARG A 36 4.10 -17.66 26.79
C ARG A 36 3.47 -17.81 28.17
N GLY A 37 2.26 -18.36 28.25
CA GLY A 37 1.53 -18.59 29.49
C GLY A 37 0.79 -17.36 30.02
N GLU A 38 0.67 -16.29 29.23
CA GLU A 38 -0.05 -15.07 29.60
C GLU A 38 -1.39 -14.98 28.87
N VAL A 39 -2.47 -14.66 29.60
CA VAL A 39 -3.79 -14.47 29.02
C VAL A 39 -4.05 -12.97 28.88
N ILE A 40 -4.03 -12.48 27.65
CA ILE A 40 -4.44 -11.12 27.32
C ILE A 40 -5.75 -11.15 26.54
N ASN A 41 -6.61 -10.16 26.77
CA ASN A 41 -7.80 -9.95 25.97
C ASN A 41 -7.62 -8.65 25.15
N LEU A 42 -6.80 -8.75 24.09
CA LEU A 42 -6.59 -7.63 23.19
C LEU A 42 -7.70 -7.59 22.15
N LYS A 43 -8.39 -6.44 22.06
CA LYS A 43 -9.43 -6.19 21.06
C LYS A 43 -8.90 -5.32 19.94
N GLN A 44 -9.50 -5.44 18.75
CA GLN A 44 -9.26 -4.57 17.60
C GLN A 44 -9.31 -3.08 17.99
N GLN A 45 -10.29 -2.69 18.81
CA GLN A 45 -10.50 -1.31 19.26
C GLN A 45 -9.27 -0.73 19.96
N SER A 46 -8.54 -1.52 20.74
CA SER A 46 -7.33 -1.08 21.44
C SER A 46 -6.20 -0.75 20.48
N ILE A 47 -6.06 -1.54 19.41
CA ILE A 47 -5.08 -1.32 18.34
C ILE A 47 -5.47 -0.10 17.52
N SER A 48 -6.74 0.01 17.11
CA SER A 48 -7.23 1.19 16.40
C SER A 48 -7.09 2.47 17.22
N ALA A 49 -7.37 2.42 18.53
CA ALA A 49 -7.22 3.58 19.41
C ALA A 49 -5.75 4.04 19.53
N MET A 50 -4.81 3.10 19.51
CA MET A 50 -3.38 3.40 19.46
C MET A 50 -2.99 4.05 18.14
N GLU A 51 -3.43 3.46 17.03
CA GLU A 51 -3.15 3.92 15.67
C GLU A 51 -3.72 5.32 15.43
N LEU A 52 -4.92 5.61 15.92
CA LEU A 52 -5.56 6.92 15.79
C LEU A 52 -5.00 7.97 16.78
N GLY A 53 -4.17 7.52 17.73
CA GLY A 53 -3.48 8.40 18.66
C GLY A 53 -4.28 8.86 19.87
N TYR A 54 -5.35 8.15 20.21
CA TYR A 54 -6.10 8.39 21.43
C TYR A 54 -5.34 7.94 22.69
N ILE A 55 -4.30 7.11 22.54
CA ILE A 55 -3.49 6.62 23.65
C ILE A 55 -2.28 7.54 23.87
N LYS A 56 -2.09 7.99 25.12
CA LYS A 56 -1.02 8.92 25.53
C LYS A 56 0.27 8.25 26.04
N SER A 57 0.25 6.94 26.26
CA SER A 57 1.37 6.15 26.80
C SER A 57 1.48 4.79 26.14
N VAL A 58 2.65 4.17 26.15
CA VAL A 58 2.85 2.82 25.57
C VAL A 58 2.15 1.78 26.48
N PRO A 59 1.13 1.07 26.01
CA PRO A 59 0.45 0.03 26.78
C PRO A 59 1.33 -1.21 26.97
N ALA A 60 1.08 -1.96 28.05
CA ALA A 60 1.81 -3.20 28.34
C ALA A 60 1.67 -4.26 27.25
N TRP A 61 0.51 -4.33 26.59
CA TRP A 61 0.22 -5.33 25.55
C TRP A 61 1.07 -5.18 24.28
N ILE A 62 1.82 -4.09 24.14
CA ILE A 62 2.80 -3.89 23.05
C ILE A 62 3.85 -4.99 23.02
N LYS A 63 4.24 -5.54 24.17
CA LYS A 63 5.21 -6.64 24.22
C LYS A 63 4.71 -7.86 23.45
N HIS A 64 3.45 -8.24 23.65
CA HIS A 64 2.84 -9.37 22.95
C HIS A 64 2.62 -9.10 21.45
N VAL A 65 2.45 -7.84 21.07
CA VAL A 65 2.43 -7.43 19.66
C VAL A 65 3.81 -7.61 19.02
N ALA A 66 4.88 -7.22 19.71
CA ALA A 66 6.24 -7.48 19.26
C ALA A 66 6.53 -8.98 19.14
N ASP A 67 6.05 -9.76 20.11
CA ASP A 67 6.17 -11.21 20.09
C ASP A 67 5.42 -11.83 18.91
N ALA A 68 4.20 -11.36 18.62
CA ALA A 68 3.42 -11.81 17.46
C ALA A 68 4.11 -11.51 16.12
N PHE A 69 4.84 -10.39 16.02
CA PHE A 69 5.64 -10.07 14.85
C PHE A 69 6.90 -10.94 14.73
N GLY A 70 7.52 -11.30 15.85
CA GLY A 70 8.66 -12.23 15.89
C GLY A 70 8.28 -13.66 15.51
N ASP A 71 7.12 -14.13 15.98
CA ASP A 71 6.58 -15.45 15.65
C ASP A 71 6.16 -15.58 14.18
N ASN A 72 5.83 -14.45 13.54
CA ASN A 72 5.38 -14.39 12.15
C ASN A 72 6.31 -13.49 11.32
N PRO A 73 7.49 -14.00 10.90
CA PRO A 73 8.41 -13.24 10.06
C PRO A 73 7.77 -12.91 8.71
N VAL A 74 8.06 -11.70 8.20
CA VAL A 74 7.65 -11.30 6.85
C VAL A 74 8.33 -12.21 5.83
N PRO A 75 7.60 -12.80 4.86
CA PRO A 75 8.23 -13.59 3.80
C PRO A 75 9.23 -12.71 3.03
N ALA A 76 10.45 -13.23 2.81
CA ALA A 76 11.56 -12.50 2.17
C ALA A 76 11.18 -11.87 0.81
N THR A 77 10.19 -12.46 0.12
CA THR A 77 9.62 -11.94 -1.13
C THR A 77 8.98 -10.55 -0.98
N MET A 78 8.42 -10.21 0.18
CA MET A 78 7.79 -8.90 0.44
C MET A 78 8.78 -7.83 0.92
N GLN A 79 9.92 -8.23 1.48
CA GLN A 79 11.00 -7.27 1.84
C GLN A 79 11.59 -6.60 0.59
N ASN A 80 11.69 -7.32 -0.52
CA ASN A 80 12.13 -6.75 -1.81
C ASN A 80 11.09 -5.80 -2.44
N ILE A 81 9.81 -5.96 -2.13
CA ILE A 81 8.75 -5.09 -2.66
C ILE A 81 8.80 -3.72 -1.98
N GLN A 82 9.19 -3.59 -0.71
CA GLN A 82 9.40 -2.27 -0.07
C GLN A 82 10.53 -1.45 -0.71
N ASN A 83 11.57 -2.11 -1.23
CA ASN A 83 12.59 -1.43 -2.05
C ASN A 83 12.04 -0.99 -3.43
N MET A 84 10.90 -1.53 -3.87
CA MET A 84 10.24 -1.19 -5.14
C MET A 84 8.96 -0.34 -4.99
N THR A 85 8.30 -0.30 -3.82
CA THR A 85 7.06 0.46 -3.61
C THR A 85 7.27 1.91 -3.20
N SER A 86 8.52 2.35 -3.06
CA SER A 86 8.85 3.77 -3.24
C SER A 86 8.85 4.13 -4.72
N PHE A 87 7.72 3.92 -5.39
CA PHE A 87 7.31 4.88 -6.40
C PHE A 87 6.76 6.08 -5.62
N GLU A 88 7.66 6.83 -4.97
CA GLU A 88 7.46 8.28 -4.93
C GLU A 88 7.28 8.68 -6.39
N CYS A 89 6.03 8.82 -6.82
CA CYS A 89 5.69 9.65 -7.96
C CYS A 89 6.21 11.03 -7.58
N LYS A 90 7.49 11.28 -7.88
CA LYS A 90 8.08 12.60 -7.88
C LYS A 90 7.29 13.35 -8.92
N THR A 91 6.20 13.97 -8.49
CA THR A 91 5.47 14.95 -9.27
C THR A 91 6.41 16.12 -9.42
N SER A 92 7.34 15.99 -10.37
CA SER A 92 8.08 17.14 -10.87
C SER A 92 7.00 18.12 -11.32
N ASN A 93 7.07 19.35 -10.82
CA ASN A 93 6.09 20.40 -11.10
C ASN A 93 5.99 20.77 -12.61
N LYS A 94 6.66 20.04 -13.50
CA LYS A 94 6.35 19.96 -14.93
C LYS A 94 5.35 18.83 -15.18
N THR A 95 4.06 19.14 -15.09
CA THR A 95 2.98 18.28 -15.58
C THR A 95 2.92 18.34 -17.11
N SER A 96 3.96 17.88 -17.80
CA SER A 96 3.88 17.61 -19.24
C SER A 96 3.44 16.17 -19.44
N LEU A 97 2.47 15.97 -20.34
CA LEU A 97 2.14 14.63 -20.81
C LEU A 97 3.40 13.96 -21.39
N PRO A 98 3.59 12.64 -21.19
CA PRO A 98 4.63 11.89 -21.87
C PRO A 98 4.51 12.03 -23.39
N ASN A 99 5.61 11.79 -24.11
CA ASN A 99 5.59 11.74 -25.57
C ASN A 99 4.64 10.62 -26.07
N GLU A 100 4.15 10.74 -27.31
CA GLU A 100 3.16 9.81 -27.90
C GLU A 100 3.60 8.35 -27.80
N ASP A 101 4.87 8.05 -28.09
CA ASP A 101 5.42 6.69 -28.01
C ASP A 101 5.44 6.12 -26.59
N ASP A 102 5.77 6.95 -25.60
CA ASP A 102 5.81 6.54 -24.21
C ASP A 102 4.39 6.35 -23.67
N LEU A 103 3.47 7.25 -24.03
CA LEU A 103 2.06 7.14 -23.68
C LEU A 103 1.43 5.88 -24.29
N LYS A 104 1.75 5.57 -25.55
CA LYS A 104 1.32 4.33 -26.22
C LYS A 104 1.81 3.09 -25.49
N ARG A 105 3.07 3.05 -25.04
CA ARG A 105 3.62 1.92 -24.28
C ARG A 105 2.90 1.73 -22.94
N VAL A 106 2.65 2.82 -22.22
CA VAL A 106 1.90 2.77 -20.95
C VAL A 106 0.49 2.25 -21.19
N LEU A 107 -0.23 2.81 -22.17
CA LEU A 107 -1.60 2.39 -22.51
C LEU A 107 -1.66 0.93 -22.98
N LEU A 108 -0.66 0.47 -23.75
CA LEU A 108 -0.58 -0.92 -24.17
C LEU A 108 -0.32 -1.86 -22.98
N GLY A 109 0.51 -1.46 -22.02
CA GLY A 109 0.71 -2.20 -20.78
C GLY A 109 -0.57 -2.31 -19.94
N LEU A 110 -1.40 -1.26 -19.95
CA LEU A 110 -2.70 -1.25 -19.28
C LEU A 110 -3.76 -2.10 -20.02
N LEU A 111 -3.68 -2.18 -21.35
CA LEU A 111 -4.56 -3.00 -22.18
C LEU A 111 -4.13 -4.47 -22.27
N ALA A 112 -2.87 -4.79 -21.96
CA ALA A 112 -2.35 -6.15 -21.98
C ALA A 112 -3.19 -7.14 -21.13
N PRO A 113 -3.52 -6.84 -19.85
CA PRO A 113 -4.34 -7.72 -19.01
C PRO A 113 -5.85 -7.65 -19.31
N VAL A 114 -6.31 -6.75 -20.18
CA VAL A 114 -7.74 -6.63 -20.53
C VAL A 114 -8.12 -7.79 -21.44
N GLU A 115 -9.27 -8.43 -21.15
CA GLU A 115 -9.98 -9.45 -21.92
C GLU A 115 -9.22 -10.16 -23.07
N GLU A 116 -9.13 -11.48 -22.99
CA GLU A 116 -8.53 -12.34 -24.03
C GLU A 116 -9.30 -12.30 -25.37
N SER A 117 -10.54 -11.81 -25.36
CA SER A 117 -11.39 -11.66 -26.55
C SER A 117 -10.86 -10.63 -27.56
N ILE A 118 -10.00 -9.70 -27.11
CA ILE A 118 -9.45 -8.64 -27.95
C ILE A 118 -8.06 -9.05 -28.45
N SER A 119 -7.91 -9.12 -29.78
CA SER A 119 -6.64 -9.43 -30.40
C SER A 119 -5.56 -8.41 -30.03
N TRP A 120 -4.31 -8.86 -30.00
CA TRP A 120 -3.17 -8.00 -29.68
C TRP A 120 -3.03 -6.82 -30.66
N ASP A 121 -3.32 -7.04 -31.95
CA ASP A 121 -3.32 -5.96 -32.96
C ASP A 121 -4.37 -4.89 -32.63
N ALA A 122 -5.57 -5.29 -32.20
CA ALA A 122 -6.60 -4.36 -31.77
C ALA A 122 -6.16 -3.57 -30.53
N LYS A 123 -5.51 -4.20 -29.55
CA LYS A 123 -4.95 -3.53 -28.37
C LYS A 123 -3.87 -2.50 -28.77
N GLN A 124 -3.00 -2.84 -29.71
CA GLN A 124 -2.00 -1.91 -30.24
C GLN A 124 -2.61 -0.72 -30.98
N ARG A 125 -3.67 -0.95 -31.77
CA ARG A 125 -4.42 0.12 -32.45
C ARG A 125 -5.11 1.04 -31.44
N ILE A 126 -5.79 0.48 -30.45
CA ILE A 126 -6.46 1.25 -29.39
C ILE A 126 -5.44 2.10 -28.63
N ALA A 127 -4.31 1.53 -28.21
CA ALA A 127 -3.24 2.27 -27.55
C ALA A 127 -2.69 3.41 -28.41
N GLY A 128 -2.54 3.20 -29.72
CA GLY A 128 -2.09 4.24 -30.66
C GLY A 128 -3.09 5.38 -30.80
N ILE A 129 -4.38 5.06 -31.00
CA ILE A 129 -5.44 6.07 -31.12
C ILE A 129 -5.54 6.90 -29.83
N LEU A 130 -5.50 6.24 -28.68
CA LEU A 130 -5.57 6.91 -27.38
C LEU A 130 -4.34 7.78 -27.13
N ALA A 131 -3.14 7.33 -27.49
CA ALA A 131 -1.92 8.13 -27.34
C ALA A 131 -1.98 9.45 -28.13
N GLN A 132 -2.63 9.45 -29.30
CA GLN A 132 -2.80 10.64 -30.13
C GLN A 132 -3.94 11.55 -29.64
N LYS A 133 -5.09 10.96 -29.30
CA LYS A 133 -6.33 11.72 -29.05
C LYS A 133 -6.46 12.21 -27.62
N LEU A 134 -5.87 11.52 -26.65
CA LEU A 134 -5.97 11.85 -25.23
C LEU A 134 -5.28 13.18 -24.90
N PRO A 135 -4.04 13.47 -25.36
CA PRO A 135 -3.42 14.77 -25.18
C PRO A 135 -4.25 15.91 -25.78
N MET A 136 -4.74 15.74 -27.02
CA MET A 136 -5.57 16.74 -27.71
C MET A 136 -6.86 17.05 -26.94
N GLY A 137 -7.54 16.02 -26.42
CA GLY A 137 -8.75 16.20 -25.61
C GLY A 137 -8.48 16.92 -24.30
N LEU A 138 -7.36 16.63 -23.63
CA LEU A 138 -6.97 17.31 -22.40
C LEU A 138 -6.60 18.78 -22.63
N GLU A 139 -5.97 19.11 -23.75
CA GLU A 139 -5.71 20.50 -24.15
C GLU A 139 -7.01 21.27 -24.39
N GLN A 140 -7.98 20.65 -25.08
CA GLN A 140 -9.30 21.23 -25.30
C GLN A 140 -10.02 21.51 -23.98
N ILE A 141 -10.00 20.58 -23.01
CA ILE A 141 -10.65 20.78 -21.70
C ILE A 141 -9.97 21.90 -20.90
N ARG A 142 -8.64 22.06 -21.03
CA ARG A 142 -7.92 23.16 -20.38
C ARG A 142 -8.25 24.53 -20.98
N LEU A 143 -8.66 24.60 -22.25
CA LEU A 143 -9.10 25.83 -22.91
C LEU A 143 -10.49 26.31 -22.45
N PHE A 144 -11.27 25.48 -21.76
CA PHE A 144 -12.59 25.83 -21.22
C PHE A 144 -12.56 26.25 -19.73
N LYS A 145 -11.41 26.69 -19.21
CA LYS A 145 -11.28 27.26 -17.85
C LYS A 145 -11.21 28.77 -17.86
#